data_AF-A0A386WRJ2-F1
#
_entry.id   AF-A0A386WRJ2-F1
#
_cell.length_a   1.000
_cell.length_b   1.000
_cell.length_c   1.000
_cell.angle_alpha   90.00
_cell.angle_beta   90.00
_cell.angle_gamma   90.00
#
_symmetry.space_group_name_H-M   'P 1'
#
loop_
_entity.id
_entity.type
_entity.pdbx_description
1 polymer ?
#
loop_
_entity_poly.entity_id
_entity_poly.type
_entity_poly.pdbx_seq_one_letter_code
_entity_poly.pdbx_strand_id
1 'polypeptide(L)'
;MTATAKTRPCRFCVANWTGMSRRIPAGPAAEPILPTAQDCADTHRDDPRVYALAEAFAKAVQGRGPTDEQISWFLEDADDVVDTFDPAPDRWRVRKLPASRRDGEQGIEARLRINDVTYVALEGGKDCRGSVVRLSTFRSWEEAA
;
A
#
# COMPACT_ATOMS: atom_id res chain seq x y z
N MET A 1 -16.90 -15.29 -13.82
CA MET A 1 -16.97 -13.84 -14.05
C MET A 1 -15.64 -13.43 -14.66
N THR A 2 -15.64 -12.98 -15.90
CA THR A 2 -14.42 -12.62 -16.64
C THR A 2 -13.89 -11.31 -16.06
N ALA A 3 -12.71 -11.34 -15.43
CA ALA A 3 -12.04 -10.12 -15.01
C ALA A 3 -11.74 -9.28 -16.27
N THR A 4 -12.33 -8.09 -16.36
CA THR A 4 -12.01 -7.15 -17.45
C THR A 4 -10.54 -6.80 -17.31
N ALA A 5 -9.71 -7.19 -18.28
CA ALA A 5 -8.30 -6.87 -18.29
C ALA A 5 -8.12 -5.35 -18.21
N LYS A 6 -7.26 -4.89 -17.30
CA LYS A 6 -6.96 -3.47 -17.11
C LYS A 6 -6.37 -2.91 -18.41
N THR A 7 -7.01 -1.91 -19.01
CA THR A 7 -6.56 -1.36 -20.30
C THR A 7 -5.61 -0.17 -20.15
N ARG A 8 -5.47 0.39 -18.94
CA ARG A 8 -4.62 1.56 -18.62
C ARG A 8 -4.09 1.49 -17.18
N PRO A 9 -2.88 1.99 -16.89
CA PRO A 9 -2.40 2.14 -15.52
C PRO A 9 -3.33 3.08 -14.71
N CYS A 10 -3.43 2.86 -13.40
CA CYS A 10 -4.19 3.76 -12.53
C CYS A 10 -3.45 5.09 -12.34
N ARG A 11 -4.19 6.16 -12.00
CA ARG A 11 -3.63 7.51 -11.81
C ARG A 11 -2.51 7.56 -10.77
N PHE A 12 -2.61 6.74 -9.72
CA PHE A 12 -1.63 6.69 -8.63
C PHE A 12 -0.31 6.09 -9.10
N CYS A 13 -0.34 4.97 -9.84
CA CYS A 13 0.86 4.39 -10.44
C CYS A 13 1.51 5.37 -11.43
N VAL A 14 0.73 6.03 -12.29
CA VAL A 14 1.27 7.05 -13.21
C VAL A 14 1.94 8.19 -12.45
N ALA A 15 1.33 8.69 -11.37
CA ALA A 15 1.90 9.73 -10.53
C ALA A 15 3.22 9.29 -9.89
N ASN A 16 3.30 8.06 -9.36
CA ASN A 16 4.52 7.52 -8.75
C ASN A 16 5.68 7.47 -9.74
N TRP A 17 5.45 6.86 -10.89
CA TRP A 17 6.48 6.69 -11.92
C TRP A 17 6.93 8.03 -12.47
N THR A 18 6.01 8.98 -12.67
CA THR A 18 6.36 10.35 -13.03
C THR A 18 7.25 11.01 -11.98
N GLY A 19 6.95 10.82 -10.68
CA GLY A 19 7.79 11.28 -9.58
C GLY A 19 9.18 10.65 -9.59
N MET A 20 9.26 9.33 -9.80
CA MET A 20 10.52 8.59 -9.90
C MET A 20 11.38 9.04 -11.08
N SER A 21 10.81 9.18 -12.28
CA SER A 21 11.54 9.64 -13.48
C SER A 21 12.11 11.05 -13.31
N ARG A 22 11.49 11.91 -12.49
CA ARG A 22 12.03 13.23 -12.15
C ARG A 22 13.21 13.16 -11.17
N ARG A 23 13.22 12.19 -10.26
CA ARG A 23 14.27 12.00 -9.25
C ARG A 23 15.51 11.31 -9.81
N ILE A 24 15.34 10.46 -10.82
CA ILE A 24 16.42 9.73 -11.49
C ILE A 24 16.44 10.19 -12.95
N PRO A 25 17.16 11.27 -13.28
CA PRO A 25 17.22 11.76 -14.66
C PRO A 25 17.96 10.74 -15.51
N ALA A 26 17.28 10.16 -16.51
CA ALA A 26 17.89 9.26 -17.48
C ALA A 26 18.71 10.01 -18.57
N GLY A 27 19.13 11.24 -18.28
CA GLY A 27 19.79 12.15 -19.22
C GLY A 27 18.82 13.10 -19.94
N PRO A 28 19.33 14.12 -20.65
CA PRO A 28 18.53 15.21 -21.23
C PRO A 28 17.60 14.80 -22.39
N ALA A 29 17.70 13.57 -22.89
CA ALA A 29 16.93 13.07 -24.04
C ALA A 29 16.12 11.80 -23.75
N ALA A 30 16.12 11.31 -22.51
CA ALA A 30 15.38 10.10 -22.16
C ALA A 30 13.92 10.45 -21.87
N GLU A 31 13.01 9.78 -22.57
CA GLU A 31 11.58 9.87 -22.26
C GLU A 31 11.30 9.26 -20.88
N PRO A 32 10.38 9.85 -20.09
CA PRO A 32 9.94 9.25 -18.84
C PRO A 32 9.39 7.84 -19.09
N ILE A 33 9.93 6.86 -18.39
CA ILE A 33 9.36 5.51 -18.39
C ILE A 33 8.05 5.59 -17.59
N LEU A 34 6.93 5.35 -18.26
CA LEU A 34 5.60 5.32 -17.64
C LEU A 34 5.14 3.86 -17.46
N PRO A 35 4.33 3.57 -16.42
CA PRO A 35 3.86 2.22 -16.17
C PRO A 35 2.85 1.81 -17.23
N THR A 36 2.87 0.55 -17.60
CA THR A 36 1.83 -0.09 -18.39
C THR A 36 0.65 -0.49 -17.51
N ALA A 37 -0.45 -0.92 -18.14
CA ALA A 37 -1.56 -1.51 -17.39
C ALA A 37 -1.15 -2.80 -16.68
N GLN A 38 -0.19 -3.55 -17.23
CA GLN A 38 0.34 -4.77 -16.64
C GLN A 38 1.14 -4.48 -15.38
N ASP A 39 2.05 -3.50 -15.40
CA ASP A 39 2.82 -3.09 -14.21
C ASP A 39 1.90 -2.73 -13.03
N CYS A 40 0.75 -2.15 -13.34
CA CYS A 40 -0.28 -1.79 -12.37
C CYS A 40 -1.03 -3.03 -11.86
N ALA A 41 -1.38 -3.97 -12.75
CA ALA A 41 -2.05 -5.22 -12.37
C ALA A 41 -1.16 -6.17 -11.57
N ASP A 42 0.15 -6.14 -11.78
CA ASP A 42 1.14 -6.95 -11.05
C ASP A 42 1.37 -6.48 -9.62
N THR A 43 0.90 -5.27 -9.26
CA THR A 43 1.12 -4.68 -7.93
C THR A 43 -0.16 -4.57 -7.12
N HIS A 44 -1.30 -4.39 -7.77
CA HIS A 44 -2.58 -4.35 -7.08
C HIS A 44 -3.75 -4.60 -8.04
N ARG A 45 -4.86 -5.12 -7.51
CA ARG A 45 -6.11 -5.23 -8.28
C ARG A 45 -6.69 -3.85 -8.63
N ASP A 46 -7.42 -3.79 -9.74
CA ASP A 46 -8.17 -2.59 -10.13
C ASP A 46 -9.53 -2.54 -9.40
N ASP A 47 -9.50 -2.19 -8.11
CA ASP A 47 -10.67 -2.18 -7.23
C ASP A 47 -10.81 -0.81 -6.52
N PRO A 48 -11.96 -0.12 -6.62
CA PRO A 48 -12.21 1.12 -5.88
C PRO A 48 -11.97 1.01 -4.36
N ARG A 49 -12.19 -0.16 -3.76
CA ARG A 49 -11.97 -0.41 -2.33
C ARG A 49 -10.48 -0.33 -1.98
N VAL A 50 -9.60 -0.83 -2.85
CA VAL A 50 -8.13 -0.73 -2.70
C VAL A 50 -7.71 0.73 -2.76
N TYR A 51 -8.17 1.48 -3.76
CA TYR A 51 -7.86 2.91 -3.89
C TYR A 51 -8.31 3.73 -2.68
N ALA A 52 -9.51 3.47 -2.17
CA ALA A 52 -10.04 4.18 -1.01
C ALA A 52 -9.25 3.87 0.28
N LEU A 53 -8.81 2.63 0.47
CA LEU A 53 -7.99 2.24 1.61
C LEU A 53 -6.56 2.78 1.49
N ALA A 54 -5.94 2.75 0.31
CA ALA A 54 -4.62 3.33 0.06
C ALA A 54 -4.60 4.84 0.36
N GLU A 55 -5.65 5.56 -0.02
CA GLU A 55 -5.80 6.98 0.34
C GLU A 55 -5.92 7.19 1.86
N ALA A 56 -6.62 6.30 2.56
CA ALA A 56 -6.73 6.36 4.02
C ALA A 56 -5.39 6.05 4.72
N PHE A 57 -4.61 5.09 4.20
CA PHE A 57 -3.24 4.85 4.65
C PHE A 57 -2.35 6.07 4.48
N ALA A 58 -2.32 6.62 3.27
CA ALA A 58 -1.52 7.81 2.98
C ALA A 58 -1.91 8.99 3.88
N LYS A 59 -3.21 9.18 4.16
CA LYS A 59 -3.66 10.21 5.11
C LYS A 59 -3.15 10.00 6.52
N ALA A 60 -3.11 8.75 6.97
CA ALA A 60 -2.65 8.39 8.32
C ALA A 60 -1.13 8.51 8.49
N VAL A 61 -0.36 8.31 7.42
CA VAL A 61 1.12 8.27 7.47
C VAL A 61 1.76 9.56 6.97
N GLN A 62 1.21 10.19 5.93
CA GLN A 62 1.78 11.35 5.23
C GLN A 62 1.07 12.68 5.55
N GLY A 63 -0.12 12.64 6.15
CA GLY A 63 -0.91 13.83 6.54
C GLY A 63 -2.18 14.05 5.71
N ARG A 64 -2.95 15.11 6.01
CA ARG A 64 -4.36 15.27 5.55
C ARG A 64 -4.60 15.42 4.04
N GLY A 65 -3.57 15.70 3.25
CA GLY A 65 -3.67 15.88 1.80
C GLY A 65 -2.54 15.17 1.06
N PRO A 66 -2.51 13.83 1.06
CA PRO A 66 -1.48 13.09 0.36
C PRO A 66 -1.61 13.30 -1.16
N THR A 67 -0.48 13.40 -1.84
CA THR A 67 -0.45 13.44 -3.31
C THR A 67 -0.79 12.07 -3.89
N ASP A 68 -1.16 12.02 -5.18
CA ASP A 68 -1.39 10.75 -5.88
C ASP A 68 -0.14 9.84 -5.86
N GLU A 69 1.06 10.43 -5.87
CA GLU A 69 2.32 9.70 -5.65
C GLU A 69 2.37 9.10 -4.25
N GLN A 70 2.09 9.87 -3.20
CA GLN A 70 2.11 9.36 -1.83
C GLN A 70 1.06 8.27 -1.60
N ILE A 71 -0.11 8.36 -2.25
CA ILE A 71 -1.14 7.32 -2.21
C ILE A 71 -0.63 6.02 -2.86
N SER A 72 0.15 6.14 -3.94
CA SER A 72 0.67 4.99 -4.67
C SER A 72 1.54 4.05 -3.82
N TRP A 73 2.20 4.58 -2.80
CA TRP A 73 3.10 3.82 -1.93
C TRP A 73 2.35 2.79 -1.06
N PHE A 74 1.02 2.90 -0.97
CA PHE A 74 0.18 2.06 -0.11
C PHE A 74 -0.84 1.21 -0.91
N LEU A 75 -0.71 1.12 -2.23
CA LEU A 75 -1.68 0.38 -3.06
C LEU A 75 -1.69 -1.11 -2.77
N GLU A 76 -0.52 -1.70 -2.63
CA GLU A 76 -0.34 -3.12 -2.34
C GLU A 76 -0.71 -3.46 -0.90
N ASP A 77 -0.27 -2.64 0.06
CA ASP A 77 -0.70 -2.71 1.46
C ASP A 77 -2.23 -2.66 1.60
N ALA A 78 -2.90 -1.84 0.78
CA ALA A 78 -4.35 -1.78 0.72
C ALA A 78 -4.95 -3.03 0.10
N ASP A 79 -4.32 -3.58 -0.93
CA ASP A 79 -4.76 -4.81 -1.58
C ASP A 79 -4.72 -6.02 -0.64
N ASP A 80 -3.65 -6.15 0.14
CA ASP A 80 -3.49 -7.20 1.16
C ASP A 80 -4.60 -7.18 2.23
N VAL A 81 -5.13 -6.00 2.52
CA VAL A 81 -6.03 -5.78 3.65
C VAL A 81 -7.50 -5.75 3.25
N VAL A 82 -7.82 -5.25 2.04
CA VAL A 82 -9.16 -4.81 1.68
C VAL A 82 -10.22 -5.89 1.89
N ASP A 83 -9.91 -7.15 1.59
CA ASP A 83 -10.85 -8.28 1.70
C ASP A 83 -11.14 -8.72 3.14
N THR A 84 -10.39 -8.22 4.13
CA THR A 84 -10.79 -8.37 5.53
C THR A 84 -12.14 -7.71 5.79
N PHE A 85 -12.47 -6.65 5.04
CA PHE A 85 -13.68 -5.87 5.23
C PHE A 85 -14.59 -6.11 4.03
N ASP A 86 -15.25 -7.27 4.01
CA ASP A 86 -16.31 -7.59 3.06
C ASP A 86 -17.64 -7.83 3.80
N PRO A 87 -18.64 -6.93 3.66
CA PRO A 87 -18.65 -5.76 2.78
C PRO A 87 -17.68 -4.65 3.22
N ALA A 88 -17.25 -3.83 2.27
CA ALA A 88 -16.43 -2.66 2.54
C ALA A 88 -17.15 -1.70 3.49
N PRO A 89 -16.44 -1.05 4.43
CA PRO A 89 -17.05 -0.09 5.34
C PRO A 89 -17.48 1.17 4.60
N ASP A 90 -18.51 1.85 5.08
CA ASP A 90 -18.91 3.17 4.57
C ASP A 90 -17.79 4.21 4.69
N ARG A 91 -16.85 4.00 5.63
CA ARG A 91 -15.69 4.86 5.84
C ARG A 91 -14.49 4.09 6.38
N TRP A 92 -13.37 4.22 5.69
CA TRP A 92 -12.06 3.78 6.18
C TRP A 92 -11.54 4.68 7.30
N ARG A 93 -11.27 4.09 8.47
CA ARG A 93 -10.62 4.75 9.61
C ARG A 93 -9.25 4.16 9.82
N VAL A 94 -8.21 4.82 9.32
CA VAL A 94 -6.82 4.38 9.50
C VAL A 94 -6.12 5.30 10.48
N ARG A 95 -5.39 4.73 11.45
CA ARG A 95 -4.45 5.47 12.31
C ARG A 95 -3.15 4.68 12.48
N LYS A 96 -2.03 5.39 12.41
CA LYS A 96 -0.74 4.86 12.86
C LYS A 96 -0.73 4.79 14.38
N LEU A 97 -0.42 3.63 14.93
CA LEU A 97 -0.27 3.43 16.37
C LEU A 97 1.17 3.73 16.78
N PRO A 98 1.41 4.07 18.06
CA PRO A 98 2.76 4.16 18.60
C PRO A 98 3.53 2.84 18.40
N ALA A 99 4.81 2.95 18.09
CA ALA A 99 5.70 1.79 18.04
C ALA A 99 5.86 1.18 19.43
N SER A 100 5.95 -0.15 19.50
CA SER A 100 6.37 -0.89 20.68
C SER A 100 7.89 -0.94 20.78
N ARG A 101 8.42 -1.21 21.98
CA ARG A 101 9.87 -1.34 22.22
C ARG A 101 10.51 -2.47 21.40
N ARG A 102 9.76 -3.50 21.05
CA ARG A 102 10.26 -4.68 20.32
C ARG A 102 9.95 -4.65 18.82
N ASP A 103 9.29 -3.62 18.30
CA ASP A 103 8.83 -3.61 16.91
C ASP A 103 9.99 -3.81 15.92
N GLY A 104 11.11 -3.09 16.12
CA GLY A 104 12.30 -3.28 15.27
C GLY A 104 12.93 -4.67 15.40
N GLU A 105 12.94 -5.28 16.58
CA GLU A 105 13.45 -6.66 16.77
C GLU A 105 12.57 -7.70 16.04
N GLN A 106 11.29 -7.38 15.87
CA GLN A 106 10.28 -8.23 15.25
C GLN A 106 10.09 -7.93 13.76
N GLY A 107 10.90 -7.04 13.19
CA GLY A 107 10.74 -6.60 11.81
C GLY A 107 9.40 -5.92 11.55
N ILE A 108 8.86 -5.16 12.51
CA ILE A 108 7.63 -4.37 12.34
C ILE A 108 8.03 -2.91 12.05
N GLU A 109 7.74 -2.44 10.84
CA GLU A 109 7.95 -1.05 10.44
C GLU A 109 6.87 -0.11 10.99
N ALA A 110 5.61 -0.58 11.00
CA ALA A 110 4.50 0.20 11.50
C ALA A 110 3.38 -0.65 12.08
N ARG A 111 2.74 -0.13 13.13
CA ARG A 111 1.46 -0.64 13.63
C ARG A 111 0.34 0.24 13.12
N LEU A 112 -0.68 -0.37 12.52
CA LEU A 112 -1.81 0.33 11.94
C LEU A 112 -3.09 -0.19 12.59
N ARG A 113 -4.00 0.72 12.94
CA ARG A 113 -5.38 0.36 13.27
C ARG A 113 -6.24 0.78 12.09
N ILE A 114 -6.86 -0.21 11.46
CA ILE A 114 -7.72 -0.06 10.30
C ILE A 114 -9.12 -0.45 10.74
N ASN A 115 -10.02 0.54 10.80
CA ASN A 115 -11.28 0.47 11.49
C ASN A 115 -11.06 -0.06 12.92
N ASP A 116 -11.50 -1.29 13.19
CA ASP A 116 -11.40 -1.94 14.48
C ASP A 116 -10.50 -3.18 14.50
N VAL A 117 -9.57 -3.27 13.55
CA VAL A 117 -8.58 -4.36 13.47
C VAL A 117 -7.17 -3.79 13.47
N THR A 118 -6.29 -4.44 14.22
CA THR A 118 -4.89 -4.03 14.32
C THR A 118 -4.04 -4.86 13.35
N TYR A 119 -3.23 -4.16 12.58
CA TYR A 119 -2.30 -4.69 11.59
C TYR A 119 -0.87 -4.26 11.89
N VAL A 120 0.08 -5.01 11.36
CA VAL A 120 1.50 -4.68 11.33
C VAL A 120 1.97 -4.65 9.88
N ALA A 121 2.71 -3.62 9.52
CA ALA A 121 3.51 -3.58 8.31
C ALA A 121 4.92 -4.09 8.66
N LEU A 122 5.46 -5.01 7.86
CA LEU A 122 6.72 -5.69 8.14
C LEU A 122 7.90 -5.07 7.39
N GLU A 123 9.09 -5.12 7.99
CA GLU A 123 10.35 -4.63 7.45
C GLU A 123 10.85 -5.56 6.34
N GLY A 124 11.05 -4.97 5.15
CA GLY A 124 11.19 -5.68 3.87
C GLY A 124 10.69 -4.84 2.68
N GLY A 125 9.94 -3.77 2.97
CA GLY A 125 9.26 -2.84 2.06
C GLY A 125 10.11 -1.98 1.11
N LYS A 126 11.36 -2.35 0.80
CA LYS A 126 12.13 -1.73 -0.30
C LYS A 126 12.34 -2.68 -1.49
N ASP A 127 12.45 -3.97 -1.22
CA ASP A 127 12.56 -5.03 -2.25
C ASP A 127 11.36 -6.02 -2.21
N CYS A 128 10.53 -5.97 -1.15
CA CYS A 128 9.27 -6.68 -1.00
C CYS A 128 8.16 -5.67 -0.68
N ARG A 129 7.74 -4.96 -1.72
CA ARG A 129 6.35 -4.60 -2.02
C ARG A 129 5.29 -5.41 -1.19
N GLY A 130 4.89 -4.89 -0.02
CA GLY A 130 3.75 -5.38 0.80
C GLY A 130 4.01 -6.56 1.76
N SER A 131 3.62 -6.41 3.04
CA SER A 131 3.13 -7.52 3.89
C SER A 131 2.42 -6.96 5.11
N VAL A 132 1.34 -6.19 4.86
CA VAL A 132 0.49 -5.69 5.95
C VAL A 132 -0.42 -6.81 6.42
N VAL A 133 -0.13 -7.35 7.60
CA VAL A 133 -0.84 -8.52 8.14
C VAL A 133 -1.56 -8.19 9.43
N ARG A 134 -2.66 -8.90 9.72
CA ARG A 134 -3.35 -8.77 11.01
C ARG A 134 -2.38 -9.13 12.13
N LEU A 135 -2.37 -8.34 13.21
CA LEU A 135 -1.49 -8.58 14.36
C LEU A 135 -1.69 -9.97 14.98
N SER A 136 -2.91 -10.51 14.95
CA SER A 136 -3.19 -11.88 15.41
C SER A 136 -2.50 -12.94 14.54
N THR A 137 -2.49 -12.74 13.22
CA THR A 137 -1.80 -13.63 12.28
C THR A 137 -0.30 -13.57 12.49
N PHE A 138 0.27 -12.37 12.59
CA PHE A 138 1.69 -12.19 12.89
C PHE A 138 2.09 -12.90 14.19
N ARG A 139 1.31 -12.73 15.27
CA ARG A 139 1.58 -13.42 16.55
C ARG A 139 1.53 -14.94 16.46
N SER A 140 0.64 -15.48 15.63
CA SER A 140 0.57 -16.94 15.45
C SER A 140 1.82 -17.51 14.78
N TRP A 141 2.55 -16.71 14.00
CA TRP A 141 3.84 -17.10 13.42
C TRP A 141 4.94 -17.11 14.48
N GLU A 142 4.97 -16.09 15.34
CA GLU A 142 5.94 -15.97 16.44
C GLU A 142 5.78 -17.10 17.48
N GLU A 143 4.56 -17.59 17.71
CA GLU A 143 4.31 -18.72 18.61
C GLU A 143 4.70 -20.07 18.01
N ALA A 144 4.80 -20.16 16.68
CA ALA A 144 5.17 -21.38 15.96
C ALA A 144 6.69 -21.50 15.70
N ALA A 145 7.45 -20.43 15.94
CA ALA A 145 8.90 -20.34 15.76
C ALA A 145 9.67 -20.79 17.02
#